data_AF-A0A971JMR4-F1
#
_entry.id   AF-A0A971JMR4-F1
#
_cell.length_a   1.000
_cell.length_b   1.000
_cell.length_c   1.000
_cell.angle_alpha   90.00
_cell.angle_beta   90.00
_cell.angle_gamma   90.00
#
_symmetry.space_group_name_H-M   'P 1'
#
loop_
_entity.id
_entity.type
_entity.pdbx_description
1 polymer ?
#
loop_
_entity_poly.entity_id
_entity_poly.type
_entity_poly.pdbx_seq_one_letter_code
_entity_poly.pdbx_strand_id
1 'polypeptide(L)'
;MAIPKYVIFSVFLLFITLAGFGSDENISVSPDIVQLHESITYWINSIHSFNGSYTVTFSWLSPYDSLSQQPPDITDVTYRFEGENRYMDVYRYDGGVRYQAAFFNEMFTRLQSHPTDVEGDYQHFGQHLKSNWTPPWPDTMLFPIEILFMKKPLFHRDSLENNLLIGKSEIRIEGNSTVLSHIHPSNGRFDIRLDALQRVELIERKNNLEGKLDLKGDNPFDINYPCESWKYDDYVWINDIWFPRQIECVTYEPGPEVGSIFDEYEKGNIPSIIQAVEMIDFHESSRARIAFEKDSLRINEPLPESFFRIEMPENTVMYDANEQVIVPKTHSAFYLYILLLAVLCFIALITSGFYFWKKHK
;
A
#
# COMPACT_ATOMS: atom_id res chain seq x y z
N MET A 1 7.98 57.28 -9.86
CA MET A 1 9.06 56.40 -9.35
C MET A 1 8.39 55.08 -8.99
N ALA A 2 8.13 54.22 -9.98
CA ALA A 2 9.00 53.16 -10.52
C ALA A 2 8.69 51.79 -9.87
N ILE A 3 8.11 50.91 -10.68
CA ILE A 3 7.95 49.45 -10.54
C ILE A 3 8.90 48.84 -11.60
N PRO A 4 9.32 47.55 -11.59
CA PRO A 4 9.67 46.55 -10.55
C PRO A 4 11.11 46.00 -10.79
N LYS A 5 11.52 44.87 -10.18
CA LYS A 5 12.13 43.69 -10.87
C LYS A 5 12.54 42.53 -9.92
N TYR A 6 11.93 41.36 -10.16
CA TYR A 6 12.42 39.98 -10.00
C TYR A 6 12.77 39.42 -8.60
N VAL A 7 11.83 38.69 -8.01
CA VAL A 7 12.11 37.44 -7.29
C VAL A 7 11.43 36.33 -8.09
N ILE A 8 12.18 35.78 -9.04
CA ILE A 8 11.78 34.66 -9.90
C ILE A 8 12.08 33.38 -9.12
N PHE A 9 11.06 32.53 -9.03
CA PHE A 9 11.11 31.06 -9.09
C PHE A 9 12.53 30.47 -9.25
N SER A 10 13.11 29.99 -8.15
CA SER A 10 14.19 29.01 -8.22
C SER A 10 13.57 27.64 -8.53
N VAL A 11 13.18 27.45 -9.79
CA VAL A 11 13.13 26.12 -10.40
C VAL A 11 14.56 25.60 -10.32
N PHE A 12 14.81 24.62 -9.45
CA PHE A 12 16.02 23.84 -9.48
C PHE A 12 15.94 22.94 -10.73
N LEU A 13 16.28 23.56 -11.86
CA LEU A 13 16.61 22.94 -13.13
C LEU A 13 17.92 22.18 -12.90
N LEU A 14 17.84 21.03 -12.23
CA LEU A 14 18.94 20.09 -12.22
C LEU A 14 18.89 19.32 -13.54
N PHE A 15 19.54 19.89 -14.54
CA PHE A 15 20.07 19.15 -15.68
C PHE A 15 20.90 17.98 -15.14
N ILE A 16 20.28 16.80 -15.01
CA ILE A 16 21.04 15.56 -15.03
C ILE A 16 21.38 15.32 -16.49
N THR A 17 22.59 15.75 -16.84
CA THR A 17 23.30 15.28 -18.02
C THR A 17 23.25 13.76 -18.07
N LEU A 18 22.51 13.24 -19.04
CA LEU A 18 22.79 11.99 -19.72
C LEU A 18 24.30 11.87 -19.98
N ALA A 19 24.94 10.92 -19.31
CA ALA A 19 26.24 10.36 -19.65
C ALA A 19 26.40 9.07 -18.81
N GLY A 20 25.91 7.92 -19.26
CA GLY A 20 26.58 6.98 -20.19
C GLY A 20 26.33 5.58 -19.59
N PHE A 21 25.96 4.53 -20.33
CA PHE A 21 26.64 3.96 -21.49
C PHE A 21 25.65 3.21 -22.41
N GLY A 22 25.85 3.34 -23.73
CA GLY A 22 25.43 2.32 -24.71
C GLY A 22 24.59 2.80 -25.90
N SER A 23 25.26 3.36 -26.93
CA SER A 23 24.86 3.56 -28.34
C SER A 23 23.59 4.38 -28.69
N ASP A 24 23.86 5.51 -29.35
CA ASP A 24 23.11 6.13 -30.45
C ASP A 24 21.60 6.35 -30.29
N GLU A 25 21.26 7.48 -29.66
CA GLU A 25 20.46 8.56 -30.24
C GLU A 25 20.32 9.62 -29.14
N ASN A 26 20.65 10.88 -29.42
CA ASN A 26 20.13 12.00 -28.63
C ASN A 26 18.62 12.04 -28.88
N ILE A 27 17.86 11.18 -28.21
CA ILE A 27 16.40 11.22 -28.23
C ILE A 27 16.04 12.58 -27.60
N SER A 28 15.74 13.57 -28.44
CA SER A 28 15.14 14.80 -27.95
C SER A 28 13.79 14.39 -27.38
N VAL A 29 13.71 14.30 -26.05
CA VAL A 29 12.44 14.03 -25.38
C VAL A 29 11.52 15.17 -25.75
N SER A 30 10.40 14.85 -26.43
CA SER A 30 9.41 15.87 -26.82
C SER A 30 8.97 16.66 -25.59
N PRO A 31 8.82 17.99 -25.67
CA PRO A 31 8.27 18.78 -24.57
C PRO A 31 6.96 18.22 -24.00
N ASP A 32 6.15 17.60 -24.86
CA ASP A 32 4.88 16.98 -24.47
C ASP A 32 5.09 15.75 -23.56
N ILE A 33 6.14 14.95 -23.80
CA ILE A 33 6.49 13.80 -22.95
C ILE A 33 6.91 14.29 -21.57
N VAL A 34 7.72 15.34 -21.51
CA VAL A 34 8.16 15.94 -20.24
C VAL A 34 6.96 16.44 -19.45
N GLN A 35 6.04 17.15 -20.10
CA GLN A 35 4.83 17.65 -19.45
C GLN A 35 3.95 16.50 -18.91
N LEU A 36 3.79 15.42 -19.67
CA LEU A 36 3.03 14.25 -19.21
C LEU A 36 3.71 13.55 -18.03
N HIS A 37 5.04 13.39 -18.06
CA HIS A 37 5.82 12.86 -16.94
C HIS A 37 5.62 13.70 -15.68
N GLU A 38 5.70 15.02 -15.79
CA GLU A 38 5.47 15.95 -14.68
C GLU A 38 4.04 15.86 -14.13
N SER A 39 3.03 15.82 -15.01
CA SER A 39 1.63 15.70 -14.62
C SER A 39 1.32 14.38 -13.90
N ILE A 40 1.85 13.27 -14.39
CA ILE A 40 1.68 11.95 -13.78
C ILE A 40 2.42 11.88 -12.43
N THR A 41 3.65 12.38 -12.38
CA THR A 41 4.45 12.45 -11.14
C THR A 41 3.76 13.31 -10.08
N TYR A 42 3.17 14.45 -10.49
CA TYR A 42 2.37 15.28 -9.60
C TYR A 42 1.16 14.51 -9.06
N TRP A 43 0.42 13.78 -9.92
CA TRP A 43 -0.71 12.98 -9.50
C TRP A 43 -0.33 11.88 -8.49
N ILE A 44 0.74 11.11 -8.76
CA ILE A 44 1.28 10.07 -7.84
C ILE A 44 1.55 10.65 -6.44
N ASN A 45 2.06 11.89 -6.40
CA ASN A 45 2.47 12.54 -5.16
C ASN A 45 1.43 13.51 -4.57
N SER A 46 0.26 13.65 -5.19
CA SER A 46 -0.74 14.67 -4.84
C SER A 46 -1.39 14.50 -3.47
N ILE A 47 -1.28 13.31 -2.86
CA ILE A 47 -1.84 13.02 -1.53
C ILE A 47 -0.75 13.15 -0.46
N HIS A 48 -0.94 14.10 0.45
CA HIS A 48 -0.03 14.40 1.56
C HIS A 48 -0.64 14.08 2.93
N SER A 49 -1.97 14.08 3.03
CA SER A 49 -2.73 13.49 4.12
C SER A 49 -3.98 12.80 3.59
N PHE A 50 -4.43 11.76 4.28
CA PHE A 50 -5.59 10.99 3.89
C PHE A 50 -6.33 10.48 5.12
N ASN A 51 -7.65 10.52 5.09
CA ASN A 51 -8.53 9.73 5.92
C ASN A 51 -9.68 9.22 5.05
N GLY A 52 -9.92 7.92 5.07
CA GLY A 52 -11.03 7.33 4.35
C GLY A 52 -11.21 5.86 4.66
N SER A 53 -12.44 5.41 4.43
CA SER A 53 -12.85 4.02 4.50
C SER A 53 -13.12 3.51 3.09
N TYR A 54 -12.74 2.26 2.82
CA TYR A 54 -12.95 1.61 1.53
C TYR A 54 -13.10 0.10 1.70
N THR A 55 -13.87 -0.50 0.80
CA THR A 55 -14.01 -1.95 0.70
C THR A 55 -13.14 -2.46 -0.44
N VAL A 56 -12.38 -3.51 -0.16
CA VAL A 56 -11.64 -4.31 -1.14
C VAL A 56 -12.40 -5.60 -1.38
N THR A 57 -12.83 -5.84 -2.62
CA THR A 57 -13.37 -7.12 -3.07
C THR A 57 -12.32 -7.80 -3.96
N PHE A 58 -11.74 -8.89 -3.49
CA PHE A 58 -10.70 -9.63 -4.18
C PHE A 58 -11.25 -10.96 -4.72
N SER A 59 -10.84 -11.35 -5.93
CA SER A 59 -11.25 -12.60 -6.56
C SER A 59 -10.06 -13.23 -7.28
N TRP A 60 -9.85 -14.52 -7.04
CA TRP A 60 -9.02 -15.37 -7.89
C TRP A 60 -9.84 -15.74 -9.14
N LEU A 61 -9.22 -15.62 -10.32
CA LEU A 61 -9.90 -15.77 -11.61
C LEU A 61 -9.20 -16.75 -12.56
N SER A 62 -8.00 -17.24 -12.20
CA SER A 62 -7.26 -18.19 -13.03
C SER A 62 -8.07 -19.46 -13.29
N PRO A 63 -8.36 -19.84 -14.55
CA PRO A 63 -9.12 -21.05 -14.87
C PRO A 63 -8.35 -22.33 -14.50
N TYR A 64 -7.07 -22.20 -14.16
CA TYR A 64 -6.18 -23.29 -13.77
C TYR A 64 -6.05 -23.44 -12.25
N ASP A 65 -6.59 -22.50 -11.46
CA ASP A 65 -6.54 -22.55 -9.99
C ASP A 65 -7.90 -22.93 -9.39
N SER A 66 -7.88 -23.88 -8.46
CA SER A 66 -9.02 -24.25 -7.63
C SER A 66 -9.57 -23.08 -6.79
N LEU A 67 -8.74 -22.10 -6.43
CA LEU A 67 -9.15 -20.91 -5.69
C LEU A 67 -10.15 -20.05 -6.47
N SER A 68 -10.16 -20.13 -7.80
CA SER A 68 -11.07 -19.35 -8.65
C SER A 68 -12.53 -19.78 -8.59
N GLN A 69 -12.84 -20.86 -7.86
CA GLN A 69 -14.21 -21.29 -7.57
C GLN A 69 -14.74 -20.75 -6.24
N GLN A 70 -13.88 -20.11 -5.43
CA GLN A 70 -14.28 -19.55 -4.14
C GLN A 70 -15.03 -18.22 -4.32
N PRO A 71 -15.96 -17.88 -3.42
CA PRO A 71 -16.56 -16.55 -3.41
C PRO A 71 -15.47 -15.48 -3.20
N PRO A 72 -15.70 -14.24 -3.66
CA PRO A 72 -14.75 -13.16 -3.45
C PRO A 72 -14.45 -12.89 -1.97
N ASP A 73 -13.18 -12.61 -1.66
CA ASP A 73 -12.76 -12.14 -0.35
C ASP A 73 -13.14 -10.66 -0.21
N ILE A 74 -13.86 -10.33 0.87
CA ILE A 74 -14.27 -8.96 1.16
C ILE A 74 -13.50 -8.48 2.39
N THR A 75 -12.86 -7.32 2.27
CA THR A 75 -12.13 -6.66 3.35
C THR A 75 -12.52 -5.19 3.42
N ASP A 76 -13.00 -4.75 4.56
CA ASP A 76 -13.20 -3.33 4.83
C ASP A 76 -11.95 -2.74 5.48
N VAL A 77 -11.54 -1.57 4.99
CA VAL A 77 -10.33 -0.89 5.43
C VAL A 77 -10.66 0.55 5.77
N THR A 78 -10.27 1.00 6.96
CA THR A 78 -10.14 2.43 7.26
C THR A 78 -8.66 2.77 7.35
N TYR A 79 -8.19 3.68 6.52
CA TYR A 79 -6.79 4.08 6.48
C TYR A 79 -6.65 5.58 6.70
N ARG A 80 -5.61 5.97 7.45
CA ARG A 80 -5.30 7.37 7.71
C ARG A 80 -3.80 7.61 7.71
N PHE A 81 -3.38 8.73 7.15
CA PHE A 81 -2.01 9.19 7.26
C PHE A 81 -1.88 10.71 7.25
N GLU A 82 -0.88 11.21 7.98
CA GLU A 82 -0.39 12.59 7.89
C GLU A 82 1.07 12.64 8.37
N GLY A 83 2.00 13.08 7.51
CA GLY A 83 3.43 13.06 7.82
C GLY A 83 3.92 11.63 8.07
N GLU A 84 4.37 11.34 9.29
CA GLU A 84 4.73 10.00 9.76
C GLU A 84 3.60 9.29 10.52
N ASN A 85 2.56 10.00 10.95
CA ASN A 85 1.46 9.43 11.71
C ASN A 85 0.59 8.54 10.82
N ARG A 86 0.23 7.36 11.32
CA ARG A 86 -0.53 6.34 10.56
C ARG A 86 -1.59 5.70 11.43
N TYR A 87 -2.71 5.35 10.83
CA TYR A 87 -3.73 4.48 11.43
C TYR A 87 -4.31 3.58 10.35
N MET A 88 -4.54 2.32 10.71
CA MET A 88 -5.28 1.37 9.91
C MET A 88 -6.23 0.56 10.76
N ASP A 89 -7.31 0.16 10.14
CA ASP A 89 -8.31 -0.76 10.65
C ASP A 89 -8.78 -1.63 9.49
N VAL A 90 -8.54 -2.94 9.58
CA VAL A 90 -8.78 -3.90 8.52
C VAL A 90 -9.70 -4.97 9.08
N TYR A 91 -10.92 -5.06 8.55
CA TYR A 91 -11.89 -6.07 8.89
C TYR A 91 -12.07 -7.04 7.73
N ARG A 92 -11.75 -8.31 7.96
CA ARG A 92 -11.93 -9.39 6.97
C ARG A 92 -13.21 -10.13 7.27
N TYR A 93 -14.09 -10.22 6.28
CA TYR A 93 -15.33 -10.98 6.43
C TYR A 93 -15.06 -12.48 6.52
N ASP A 94 -14.02 -12.97 5.83
CA ASP A 94 -13.54 -14.33 6.04
C ASP A 94 -12.86 -14.47 7.40
N GLY A 95 -13.40 -15.36 8.24
CA GLY A 95 -12.98 -15.56 9.63
C GLY A 95 -13.37 -14.45 10.60
N GLY A 96 -14.00 -13.34 10.15
CA GLY A 96 -14.49 -12.25 10.99
C GLY A 96 -13.39 -11.53 11.80
N VAL A 97 -12.13 -11.59 11.35
CA VAL A 97 -10.98 -11.06 12.10
C VAL A 97 -10.79 -9.58 11.80
N ARG A 98 -10.51 -8.79 12.85
CA ARG A 98 -10.19 -7.36 12.75
C ARG A 98 -8.76 -7.08 13.20
N TYR A 99 -8.04 -6.31 12.39
CA TYR A 99 -6.67 -5.87 12.66
C TYR A 99 -6.62 -4.35 12.69
N GLN A 100 -6.20 -3.79 13.81
CA GLN A 100 -5.97 -2.35 13.95
C GLN A 100 -4.50 -2.10 14.25
N ALA A 101 -3.95 -1.07 13.65
CA ALA A 101 -2.61 -0.61 13.98
C ALA A 101 -2.48 0.90 13.81
N ALA A 102 -1.76 1.53 14.73
CA ALA A 102 -1.59 2.97 14.78
C ALA A 102 -0.17 3.34 15.19
N PHE A 103 0.34 4.41 14.59
CA PHE A 103 1.63 4.99 14.92
C PHE A 103 1.49 6.49 15.09
N PHE A 104 1.85 6.95 16.29
CA PHE A 104 1.74 8.33 16.68
C PHE A 104 2.77 8.62 17.77
N ASN A 105 3.51 9.73 17.65
CA ASN A 105 4.56 10.12 18.60
C ASN A 105 5.55 8.98 18.96
N GLU A 106 6.08 8.30 17.94
CA GLU A 106 7.04 7.19 18.07
C GLU A 106 6.53 5.95 18.83
N MET A 107 5.22 5.90 19.10
CA MET A 107 4.55 4.77 19.73
C MET A 107 3.75 4.01 18.68
N PHE A 108 4.15 2.77 18.44
CA PHE A 108 3.38 1.83 17.63
C PHE A 108 2.42 1.05 18.53
N THR A 109 1.18 0.91 18.08
CA THR A 109 0.13 0.18 18.77
C THR A 109 -0.54 -0.77 17.78
N ARG A 110 -0.66 -2.05 18.13
CA ARG A 110 -1.46 -3.03 17.38
C ARG A 110 -2.54 -3.63 18.26
N LEU A 111 -3.70 -3.91 17.67
CA LEU A 111 -4.82 -4.60 18.28
C LEU A 111 -5.40 -5.60 17.27
N GLN A 112 -5.47 -6.86 17.67
CA GLN A 112 -6.09 -7.93 16.89
C GLN A 112 -7.34 -8.40 17.63
N SER A 113 -8.46 -8.53 16.91
CA SER A 113 -9.73 -8.96 17.47
C SER A 113 -10.23 -10.18 16.72
N HIS A 114 -10.51 -11.25 17.46
CA HIS A 114 -11.05 -12.51 16.93
C HIS A 114 -12.48 -12.72 17.41
N PRO A 115 -13.40 -13.16 16.54
CA PRO A 115 -14.74 -13.52 16.99
C PRO A 115 -14.65 -14.70 17.97
N THR A 116 -15.52 -14.69 18.97
CA THR A 116 -15.69 -15.82 19.89
C THR A 116 -16.89 -16.67 19.47
N ASP A 117 -17.10 -17.80 20.14
CA ASP A 117 -18.30 -18.63 19.95
C ASP A 117 -19.60 -17.91 20.39
N VAL A 118 -19.49 -16.80 21.12
CA VAL A 118 -20.61 -15.96 21.51
C VAL A 118 -20.80 -14.88 20.45
N GLU A 119 -21.98 -14.87 19.83
CA GLU A 119 -22.32 -13.92 18.76
C GLU A 119 -22.15 -12.47 19.23
N GLY A 120 -21.31 -11.71 18.51
CA GLY A 120 -21.02 -10.30 18.81
C GLY A 120 -19.88 -10.05 19.79
N ASP A 121 -19.34 -11.08 20.43
CA ASP A 121 -18.20 -10.96 21.35
C ASP A 121 -16.87 -11.25 20.65
N TYR A 122 -15.85 -10.47 20.99
CA TYR A 122 -14.49 -10.58 20.47
C TYR A 122 -13.47 -10.80 21.58
N GLN A 123 -12.47 -11.64 21.29
CA GLN A 123 -11.24 -11.69 22.06
C GLN A 123 -10.22 -10.72 21.48
N HIS A 124 -9.66 -9.87 22.35
CA HIS A 124 -8.77 -8.78 21.96
C HIS A 124 -7.35 -9.02 22.44
N PHE A 125 -6.38 -8.84 21.54
CA PHE A 125 -4.95 -9.01 21.79
C PHE A 125 -4.22 -7.74 21.36
N GLY A 126 -3.61 -7.05 22.33
CA GLY A 126 -3.00 -5.73 22.13
C GLY A 126 -1.51 -5.70 22.42
N GLN A 127 -0.78 -4.80 21.79
CA GLN A 127 0.64 -4.57 22.06
C GLN A 127 1.02 -3.11 21.79
N HIS A 128 1.91 -2.55 22.63
CA HIS A 128 2.57 -1.27 22.39
C HIS A 128 4.08 -1.47 22.22
N LEU A 129 4.64 -0.86 21.18
CA LEU A 129 6.08 -0.93 20.86
C LEU A 129 6.64 0.49 20.71
N LYS A 130 7.82 0.72 21.29
CA LYS A 130 8.68 1.86 20.95
C LYS A 130 9.53 1.44 19.74
N SER A 131 8.93 1.49 18.57
CA SER A 131 9.58 1.08 17.33
C SER A 131 9.07 1.93 16.17
N ASN A 132 9.82 1.95 15.07
CA ASN A 132 9.39 2.62 13.85
C ASN A 132 8.18 1.94 13.25
N TRP A 133 7.48 2.66 12.36
CA TRP A 133 6.47 2.04 11.52
C TRP A 133 7.12 1.13 10.45
N THR A 134 7.51 -0.10 10.83
CA THR A 134 8.14 -1.08 9.92
C THR A 134 7.16 -2.17 9.44
N PRO A 135 6.99 -2.36 8.11
CA PRO A 135 6.31 -3.53 7.54
C PRO A 135 6.88 -4.84 8.11
N PRO A 136 6.10 -5.94 8.15
CA PRO A 136 4.86 -6.18 7.41
C PRO A 136 3.60 -5.78 8.18
N TRP A 137 2.67 -5.12 7.50
CA TRP A 137 1.55 -4.44 8.14
C TRP A 137 0.20 -4.91 7.69
N PRO A 138 -0.50 -5.68 8.53
CA PRO A 138 -0.38 -7.14 8.44
C PRO A 138 -0.16 -7.59 6.97
N ASP A 139 0.57 -8.66 6.65
CA ASP A 139 0.80 -9.16 5.25
C ASP A 139 -0.47 -9.17 4.34
N THR A 140 -1.59 -9.17 5.03
CA THR A 140 -2.99 -8.97 4.73
C THR A 140 -3.50 -7.62 4.13
N MET A 141 -2.85 -6.47 4.31
CA MET A 141 -3.33 -5.19 3.75
C MET A 141 -2.94 -5.07 2.27
N LEU A 142 -3.81 -5.57 1.39
CA LEU A 142 -3.48 -5.71 -0.02
C LEU A 142 -3.34 -4.36 -0.77
N PHE A 143 -3.85 -3.22 -0.26
CA PHE A 143 -3.93 -1.98 -1.04
C PHE A 143 -3.94 -0.65 -0.23
N PRO A 144 -2.88 -0.29 0.52
CA PRO A 144 -2.74 1.07 1.05
C PRO A 144 -2.76 2.14 -0.05
N ILE A 145 -3.16 3.37 0.30
CA ILE A 145 -3.34 4.45 -0.68
C ILE A 145 -2.05 4.78 -1.45
N GLU A 146 -0.89 4.65 -0.80
CA GLU A 146 0.41 4.84 -1.47
C GLU A 146 0.67 3.80 -2.56
N ILE A 147 0.12 2.59 -2.44
CA ILE A 147 0.17 1.59 -3.51
C ILE A 147 -0.88 1.90 -4.57
N LEU A 148 -2.10 2.28 -4.17
CA LEU A 148 -3.17 2.61 -5.10
C LEU A 148 -2.82 3.78 -6.03
N PHE A 149 -1.95 4.70 -5.59
CA PHE A 149 -1.43 5.80 -6.41
C PHE A 149 -0.05 5.50 -7.03
N MET A 150 0.40 4.24 -7.00
CA MET A 150 1.68 3.77 -7.56
C MET A 150 2.93 4.46 -6.99
N LYS A 151 2.81 5.09 -5.82
CA LYS A 151 3.93 5.70 -5.07
C LYS A 151 4.81 4.64 -4.40
N LYS A 152 4.24 3.50 -4.05
CA LYS A 152 4.96 2.29 -3.62
C LYS A 152 4.60 1.12 -4.53
N PRO A 153 5.54 0.22 -4.80
CA PRO A 153 5.24 -0.98 -5.56
C PRO A 153 4.39 -1.96 -4.74
N LEU A 154 3.42 -2.60 -5.40
CA LEU A 154 2.71 -3.77 -4.83
C LEU A 154 3.48 -5.07 -5.10
N PHE A 155 4.09 -5.19 -6.29
CA PHE A 155 4.78 -6.41 -6.76
C PHE A 155 6.12 -6.14 -7.46
N HIS A 156 6.58 -4.88 -7.48
CA HIS A 156 7.76 -4.43 -8.24
C HIS A 156 8.88 -3.92 -7.34
N ARG A 157 10.04 -3.62 -7.94
CA ARG A 157 11.19 -3.09 -7.19
C ARG A 157 11.06 -1.60 -6.87
N ASP A 158 10.41 -0.83 -7.73
CA ASP A 158 10.42 0.64 -7.70
C ASP A 158 9.02 1.25 -7.89
N SER A 159 8.82 2.49 -7.41
CA SER A 159 7.61 3.30 -7.64
C SER A 159 7.47 3.68 -9.11
N LEU A 160 6.24 4.02 -9.56
CA LEU A 160 6.03 4.44 -10.95
C LEU A 160 6.80 5.73 -11.27
N GLU A 161 6.84 6.68 -10.34
CA GLU A 161 7.67 7.89 -10.45
C GLU A 161 9.12 7.57 -10.78
N ASN A 162 9.75 6.66 -10.04
CA ASN A 162 11.15 6.27 -10.28
C ASN A 162 11.33 5.57 -11.62
N ASN A 163 10.35 4.76 -12.04
CA ASN A 163 10.40 4.11 -13.34
C ASN A 163 10.42 5.14 -14.47
N LEU A 164 9.60 6.19 -14.39
CA LEU A 164 9.52 7.21 -15.44
C LEU A 164 10.81 8.02 -15.64
N LEU A 165 11.73 8.03 -14.65
CA LEU A 165 13.01 8.74 -14.73
C LEU A 165 14.01 8.08 -15.69
N ILE A 166 13.88 6.78 -15.95
CA ILE A 166 14.88 6.00 -16.71
C ILE A 166 14.16 5.18 -17.78
N GLY A 167 14.46 5.45 -19.04
CA GLY A 167 13.93 4.64 -20.13
C GLY A 167 13.60 5.46 -21.36
N LYS A 168 12.75 4.87 -22.20
CA LYS A 168 12.26 5.49 -23.42
C LYS A 168 10.75 5.69 -23.29
N SER A 169 10.24 6.81 -23.78
CA SER A 169 8.79 7.07 -23.80
C SER A 169 8.33 7.49 -25.18
N GLU A 170 7.09 7.20 -25.48
CA GLU A 170 6.36 7.73 -26.64
C GLU A 170 4.95 8.15 -26.22
N ILE A 171 4.33 8.99 -27.05
CA ILE A 171 2.94 9.39 -26.89
C ILE A 171 2.14 8.80 -28.04
N ARG A 172 1.04 8.13 -27.70
CA ARG A 172 0.03 7.66 -28.65
C ARG A 172 -1.29 8.35 -28.35
N ILE A 173 -2.04 8.66 -29.40
CA ILE A 173 -3.41 9.17 -29.27
C ILE A 173 -4.36 8.03 -29.62
N GLU A 174 -5.17 7.62 -28.66
CA GLU A 174 -6.15 6.55 -28.80
C GLU A 174 -7.55 7.13 -28.62
N GLY A 175 -8.20 7.47 -29.75
CA GLY A 175 -9.49 8.16 -29.73
C GLY A 175 -9.39 9.55 -29.08
N ASN A 176 -10.03 9.72 -27.92
CA ASN A 176 -9.98 10.96 -27.14
C ASN A 176 -8.99 10.91 -25.95
N SER A 177 -8.27 9.80 -25.80
CA SER A 177 -7.33 9.61 -24.69
C SER A 177 -5.90 9.76 -25.17
N THR A 178 -5.07 10.34 -24.31
CA THR A 178 -3.62 10.42 -24.51
C THR A 178 -2.98 9.27 -23.76
N VAL A 179 -2.14 8.49 -24.43
CA VAL A 179 -1.40 7.38 -23.81
C VAL A 179 0.08 7.72 -23.80
N LEU A 180 0.67 7.77 -22.61
CA LEU A 180 2.11 7.76 -22.42
C LEU A 180 2.57 6.31 -22.29
N SER A 181 3.28 5.79 -23.28
CA SER A 181 3.94 4.49 -23.18
C SER A 181 5.37 4.70 -22.72
N HIS A 182 5.83 3.96 -21.72
CA HIS A 182 7.16 4.08 -21.15
C HIS A 182 7.80 2.72 -20.95
N ILE A 183 8.99 2.51 -21.54
CA ILE A 183 9.78 1.29 -21.38
C ILE A 183 10.93 1.56 -20.41
N HIS A 184 10.88 0.88 -19.25
CA HIS A 184 11.99 0.82 -18.32
C HIS A 184 12.88 -0.40 -18.64
N PRO A 185 14.23 -0.25 -18.68
CA PRO A 185 15.13 -1.35 -19.08
C PRO A 185 14.99 -2.64 -18.28
N SER A 186 14.64 -2.56 -17.00
CA SER A 186 14.53 -3.74 -16.12
C SER A 186 13.13 -4.05 -15.59
N ASN A 187 12.20 -3.08 -15.63
CA ASN A 187 10.98 -3.15 -14.83
C ASN A 187 9.72 -3.39 -15.68
N GLY A 188 9.86 -3.38 -17.01
CA GLY A 188 8.78 -3.63 -17.95
C GLY A 188 8.40 -2.39 -18.74
N ARG A 189 7.22 -2.44 -19.34
CA ARG A 189 6.58 -1.30 -20.00
C ARG A 189 5.36 -0.86 -19.21
N PHE A 190 5.14 0.45 -19.14
CA PHE A 190 3.95 1.07 -18.56
C PHE A 190 3.22 1.84 -19.65
N ASP A 191 1.97 1.52 -19.91
CA ASP A 191 1.09 2.31 -20.76
C ASP A 191 0.12 3.07 -19.84
N ILE A 192 0.27 4.41 -19.78
CA ILE A 192 -0.51 5.28 -18.89
C ILE A 192 -1.48 6.08 -19.74
N ARG A 193 -2.76 5.73 -19.67
CA ARG A 193 -3.84 6.42 -20.37
C ARG A 193 -4.39 7.54 -19.49
N LEU A 194 -4.51 8.71 -20.10
CA LEU A 194 -5.13 9.89 -19.54
C LEU A 194 -6.44 10.17 -20.27
N ASP A 195 -7.49 10.50 -19.51
CA ASP A 195 -8.78 10.88 -20.08
C ASP A 195 -8.75 12.29 -20.71
N ALA A 196 -9.88 12.72 -21.28
CA ALA A 196 -10.01 14.03 -21.92
C ALA A 196 -9.76 15.23 -20.96
N LEU A 197 -9.84 15.01 -19.64
CA LEU A 197 -9.54 15.99 -18.60
C LEU A 197 -8.11 15.86 -18.05
N GLN A 198 -7.26 15.05 -18.68
CA GLN A 198 -5.88 14.76 -18.27
C GLN A 198 -5.79 14.06 -16.90
N ARG A 199 -6.81 13.32 -16.51
CA ARG A 199 -6.79 12.48 -15.30
C ARG A 199 -6.32 11.09 -15.68
N VAL A 200 -5.56 10.44 -14.81
CA VAL A 200 -5.13 9.05 -14.99
C VAL A 200 -6.36 8.15 -15.06
N GLU A 201 -6.59 7.48 -16.18
CA GLU A 201 -7.74 6.59 -16.37
C GLU A 201 -7.33 5.14 -16.20
N LEU A 202 -6.17 4.78 -16.74
CA LEU A 202 -5.66 3.42 -16.77
C LEU A 202 -4.14 3.43 -16.75
N ILE A 203 -3.55 2.57 -15.93
CA ILE A 203 -2.14 2.22 -16.00
C ILE A 203 -2.08 0.74 -16.32
N GLU A 204 -1.41 0.36 -17.40
CA GLU A 204 -1.15 -1.03 -17.73
C GLU A 204 0.34 -1.30 -17.63
N ARG A 205 0.72 -2.31 -16.85
CA ARG A 205 2.06 -2.88 -16.88
C ARG A 205 2.07 -4.04 -17.86
N LYS A 206 3.01 -3.98 -18.79
CA LYS A 206 3.26 -5.01 -19.79
C LYS A 206 4.68 -5.54 -19.66
N ASN A 207 4.89 -6.79 -20.03
CA ASN A 207 6.21 -7.40 -19.96
C ASN A 207 7.11 -6.74 -21.02
N ASN A 208 8.30 -6.32 -20.60
CA ASN A 208 9.33 -5.96 -21.55
C ASN A 208 10.10 -7.24 -21.93
N LEU A 209 9.94 -7.66 -23.18
CA LEU A 209 10.66 -8.79 -23.77
C LEU A 209 11.98 -8.35 -24.42
N GLU A 210 12.21 -7.04 -24.58
CA GLU A 210 13.48 -6.48 -25.05
C GLU A 210 14.63 -6.93 -24.13
N GLY A 211 15.69 -7.46 -24.73
CA GLY A 211 16.84 -8.00 -24.01
C GLY A 211 16.66 -9.41 -23.43
N LYS A 212 15.43 -9.97 -23.45
CA LYS A 212 15.16 -11.38 -23.15
C LYS A 212 15.02 -12.22 -24.41
N LEU A 213 14.39 -11.65 -25.43
CA LEU A 213 14.19 -12.25 -26.74
C LEU A 213 14.72 -11.28 -27.81
N ASP A 214 15.23 -11.83 -28.91
CA ASP A 214 15.49 -11.03 -30.11
C ASP A 214 14.16 -10.47 -30.59
N LEU A 215 14.06 -9.17 -30.86
CA LEU A 215 12.81 -8.57 -31.35
C LEU A 215 12.71 -8.63 -32.88
N LYS A 216 13.78 -9.03 -33.59
CA LYS A 216 13.83 -9.12 -35.07
C LYS A 216 13.38 -7.83 -35.78
N GLY A 217 13.57 -6.68 -35.15
CA GLY A 217 13.19 -5.37 -35.67
C GLY A 217 11.78 -4.91 -35.29
N ASP A 218 11.00 -5.70 -34.54
CA ASP A 218 9.73 -5.26 -33.98
C ASP A 218 9.95 -4.12 -32.97
N ASN A 219 9.04 -3.15 -32.99
CA ASN A 219 9.04 -2.04 -32.04
C ASN A 219 8.54 -2.53 -30.67
N PRO A 220 9.31 -2.39 -29.58
CA PRO A 220 8.91 -2.89 -28.27
C PRO A 220 7.66 -2.20 -27.68
N PHE A 221 7.27 -1.03 -28.19
CA PHE A 221 6.02 -0.36 -27.80
C PHE A 221 4.75 -1.02 -28.37
N ASP A 222 4.90 -1.85 -29.40
CA ASP A 222 3.78 -2.53 -30.07
C ASP A 222 3.50 -3.94 -29.48
N ILE A 223 4.42 -4.48 -28.67
CA ILE A 223 4.27 -5.82 -28.06
C ILE A 223 3.23 -5.79 -26.94
N ASN A 224 2.07 -6.42 -27.10
CA ASN A 224 1.03 -6.41 -26.07
C ASN A 224 1.06 -7.66 -25.18
N TYR A 225 2.01 -7.72 -24.23
CA TYR A 225 2.10 -8.79 -23.23
C TYR A 225 1.61 -8.26 -21.87
N PRO A 226 0.32 -8.35 -21.53
CA PRO A 226 -0.22 -7.80 -20.29
C PRO A 226 0.34 -8.52 -19.05
N CYS A 227 0.52 -7.78 -17.97
CA CYS A 227 0.87 -8.34 -16.67
C CYS A 227 -0.09 -7.85 -15.59
N GLU A 228 -0.28 -6.54 -15.51
CA GLU A 228 -1.11 -5.92 -14.46
C GLU A 228 -1.79 -4.68 -15.04
N SER A 229 -2.98 -4.34 -14.55
CA SER A 229 -3.66 -3.09 -14.89
C SER A 229 -4.31 -2.47 -13.67
N TRP A 230 -4.25 -1.14 -13.57
CA TRP A 230 -4.95 -0.33 -12.58
C TRP A 230 -5.85 0.66 -13.30
N LYS A 231 -7.16 0.45 -13.18
CA LYS A 231 -8.18 1.34 -13.73
C LYS A 231 -8.69 2.26 -12.64
N TYR A 232 -8.83 3.55 -12.95
CA TYR A 232 -9.25 4.60 -12.02
C TYR A 232 -10.53 5.24 -12.52
N ASP A 233 -11.61 5.13 -11.73
CA ASP A 233 -12.95 5.55 -12.13
C ASP A 233 -13.61 6.44 -11.06
N ASP A 234 -14.73 7.06 -11.44
CA ASP A 234 -15.63 7.81 -10.54
C ASP A 234 -14.91 8.95 -9.79
N TYR A 235 -14.15 9.72 -10.55
CA TYR A 235 -13.37 10.86 -10.07
C TYR A 235 -14.24 11.93 -9.41
N VAL A 236 -13.80 12.39 -8.24
CA VAL A 236 -14.35 13.55 -7.52
C VAL A 236 -13.27 14.58 -7.24
N TRP A 237 -13.66 15.85 -7.17
CA TRP A 237 -12.75 16.94 -6.81
C TRP A 237 -12.80 17.19 -5.30
N ILE A 238 -11.68 17.00 -4.61
CA ILE A 238 -11.55 17.18 -3.15
C ILE A 238 -10.25 17.95 -2.89
N ASN A 239 -10.32 19.11 -2.21
CA ASN A 239 -9.15 19.95 -1.87
C ASN A 239 -8.09 20.06 -2.97
N ASP A 240 -8.56 20.51 -4.13
CA ASP A 240 -7.77 20.79 -5.32
C ASP A 240 -7.10 19.59 -5.99
N ILE A 241 -7.57 18.37 -5.69
CA ILE A 241 -7.13 17.14 -6.39
C ILE A 241 -8.31 16.37 -6.98
N TRP A 242 -8.06 15.73 -8.12
CA TRP A 242 -8.96 14.71 -8.68
C TRP A 242 -8.66 13.37 -8.01
N PHE A 243 -9.59 12.88 -7.21
CA PHE A 243 -9.49 11.62 -6.48
C PHE A 243 -10.42 10.56 -7.10
N PRO A 244 -9.91 9.37 -7.49
CA PRO A 244 -10.74 8.28 -7.99
C PRO A 244 -11.43 7.57 -6.81
N ARG A 245 -12.76 7.41 -6.88
CA ARG A 245 -13.52 6.69 -5.83
C ARG A 245 -13.61 5.19 -6.08
N GLN A 246 -13.25 4.75 -7.28
CA GLN A 246 -13.19 3.35 -7.64
C GLN A 246 -11.86 3.04 -8.31
N ILE A 247 -11.21 1.96 -7.85
CA ILE A 247 -9.97 1.47 -8.45
C ILE A 247 -10.14 -0.02 -8.70
N GLU A 248 -9.82 -0.48 -9.91
CA GLU A 248 -9.80 -1.90 -10.25
C GLU A 248 -8.36 -2.30 -10.59
N CYS A 249 -7.80 -3.24 -9.83
CA CYS A 249 -6.51 -3.87 -10.10
C CYS A 249 -6.76 -5.26 -10.68
N VAL A 250 -6.14 -5.58 -11.81
CA VAL A 250 -6.22 -6.90 -12.46
C VAL A 250 -4.81 -7.39 -12.72
N THR A 251 -4.54 -8.66 -12.40
CA THR A 251 -3.32 -9.36 -12.83
C THR A 251 -3.65 -10.32 -13.95
N TYR A 252 -2.75 -10.46 -14.91
CA TYR A 252 -2.89 -11.31 -16.08
C TYR A 252 -1.83 -12.39 -16.11
N GLU A 253 -2.23 -13.58 -16.54
CA GLU A 253 -1.33 -14.71 -16.74
C GLU A 253 -1.46 -15.24 -18.17
N PRO A 254 -0.34 -15.67 -18.77
CA PRO A 254 -0.38 -16.34 -20.06
C PRO A 254 -0.91 -17.77 -19.89
N GLY A 255 -1.52 -18.31 -20.95
CA GLY A 255 -1.90 -19.71 -21.03
C GLY A 255 -0.70 -20.67 -21.04
N PRO A 256 -0.95 -21.98 -20.83
CA PRO A 256 0.09 -23.01 -20.77
C PRO A 256 0.89 -23.15 -22.08
N GLU A 257 0.34 -22.69 -23.21
CA GLU A 257 0.98 -22.71 -24.53
C GLU A 257 2.15 -21.74 -24.69
N VAL A 258 2.30 -20.76 -23.79
CA VAL A 258 3.31 -19.68 -23.86
C VAL A 258 4.72 -20.19 -24.13
N GLY A 259 5.14 -21.27 -23.47
CA GLY A 259 6.47 -21.84 -23.65
C GLY A 259 6.67 -22.39 -25.06
N SER A 260 5.67 -23.13 -25.56
CA SER A 260 5.75 -23.70 -26.91
C SER A 260 5.74 -22.65 -28.02
N ILE A 261 5.01 -21.54 -27.82
CA ILE A 261 4.97 -20.44 -28.78
C ILE A 261 6.31 -19.71 -28.83
N PHE A 262 6.91 -19.41 -27.68
CA PHE A 262 8.23 -18.78 -27.65
C PHE A 262 9.34 -19.70 -28.19
N ASP A 263 9.27 -21.02 -27.96
CA ASP A 263 10.18 -21.98 -28.59
C ASP A 263 10.09 -21.94 -30.14
N GLU A 264 8.89 -21.85 -30.70
CA GLU A 264 8.69 -21.76 -32.16
C GLU A 264 9.14 -20.42 -32.73
N TYR A 265 9.01 -19.34 -31.96
CA TYR A 265 9.56 -18.03 -32.29
C TYR A 265 11.10 -18.05 -32.35
N GLU A 266 11.75 -18.63 -31.35
CA GLU A 266 13.21 -18.76 -31.28
C GLU A 266 13.76 -19.65 -32.40
N LYS A 267 13.03 -20.71 -32.79
CA LYS A 267 13.36 -21.55 -33.95
C LYS A 267 13.15 -20.83 -35.30
N GLY A 268 12.51 -19.66 -35.32
CA GLY A 268 12.24 -18.88 -36.52
C GLY A 268 11.00 -19.31 -37.31
N ASN A 269 10.16 -20.18 -36.74
CA ASN A 269 8.89 -20.60 -37.35
C ASN A 269 7.80 -19.53 -37.20
N ILE A 270 7.93 -18.67 -36.17
CA ILE A 270 7.14 -17.44 -36.03
C ILE A 270 8.04 -16.25 -36.37
N PRO A 271 7.68 -15.43 -37.38
CA PRO A 271 8.56 -14.39 -37.89
C PRO A 271 8.70 -13.17 -36.97
N SER A 272 7.72 -12.89 -36.12
CA SER A 272 7.64 -11.68 -35.28
C SER A 272 7.26 -12.02 -33.84
N ILE A 273 7.81 -11.27 -32.88
CA ILE A 273 7.47 -11.44 -31.46
C ILE A 273 6.05 -10.92 -31.18
N ILE A 274 5.61 -9.89 -31.90
CA ILE A 274 4.22 -9.39 -31.81
C ILE A 274 3.26 -10.51 -32.19
N GLN A 275 3.51 -11.19 -33.32
CA GLN A 275 2.70 -12.34 -33.74
C GLN A 275 2.73 -13.48 -32.72
N ALA A 276 3.90 -13.77 -32.14
CA ALA A 276 4.00 -14.80 -31.10
C ALA A 276 3.16 -14.42 -29.87
N VAL A 277 3.18 -13.17 -29.43
CA VAL A 277 2.37 -12.69 -28.31
C VAL A 277 0.88 -12.69 -28.63
N GLU A 278 0.46 -12.36 -29.84
CA GLU A 278 -0.94 -12.46 -30.29
C GLU A 278 -1.48 -13.90 -30.33
N MET A 279 -0.60 -14.89 -30.40
CA MET A 279 -0.98 -16.31 -30.35
C MET A 279 -1.17 -16.84 -28.93
N ILE A 280 -0.73 -16.10 -27.90
CA ILE A 280 -0.86 -16.49 -26.49
C ILE A 280 -2.22 -16.04 -25.98
N ASP A 281 -2.95 -16.94 -25.32
CA ASP A 281 -4.19 -16.60 -24.63
C ASP A 281 -3.85 -16.02 -23.24
N PHE A 282 -4.19 -14.75 -23.03
CA PHE A 282 -4.02 -14.10 -21.74
C PHE A 282 -5.35 -14.06 -21.01
N HIS A 283 -5.34 -14.46 -19.75
CA HIS A 283 -6.52 -14.45 -18.90
C HIS A 283 -6.22 -13.72 -17.59
N GLU A 284 -7.28 -13.20 -16.97
CA GLU A 284 -7.17 -12.58 -15.66
C GLU A 284 -6.87 -13.67 -14.61
N SER A 285 -5.81 -13.51 -13.83
CA SER A 285 -5.48 -14.44 -12.74
C SER A 285 -6.04 -14.00 -11.41
N SER A 286 -6.11 -12.68 -11.17
CA SER A 286 -6.79 -12.10 -10.01
C SER A 286 -7.35 -10.72 -10.31
N ARG A 287 -8.35 -10.32 -9.54
CA ARG A 287 -8.96 -8.99 -9.61
C ARG A 287 -9.25 -8.47 -8.21
N ALA A 288 -8.86 -7.22 -7.96
CA ALA A 288 -9.24 -6.47 -6.77
C ALA A 288 -10.02 -5.22 -7.14
N ARG A 289 -11.22 -5.06 -6.58
CA ARG A 289 -12.02 -3.84 -6.71
C ARG A 289 -12.01 -3.09 -5.39
N ILE A 290 -11.60 -1.83 -5.44
CA ILE A 290 -11.51 -0.93 -4.30
C ILE A 290 -12.55 0.16 -4.47
N ALA A 291 -13.48 0.26 -3.52
CA ALA A 291 -14.53 1.28 -3.54
C ALA A 291 -14.47 2.14 -2.26
N PHE A 292 -14.25 3.44 -2.43
CA PHE A 292 -14.16 4.38 -1.32
C PHE A 292 -15.54 4.88 -0.86
N GLU A 293 -15.74 4.95 0.44
CA GLU A 293 -16.94 5.53 1.05
C GLU A 293 -16.89 7.05 0.95
N LYS A 294 -17.79 7.63 0.13
CA LYS A 294 -17.82 9.06 -0.20
C LYS A 294 -17.77 9.97 1.03
N ASP A 295 -18.56 9.66 2.06
CA ASP A 295 -18.74 10.53 3.23
C ASP A 295 -17.58 10.41 4.24
N SER A 296 -16.68 9.44 4.05
CA SER A 296 -15.51 9.24 4.92
C SER A 296 -14.27 10.02 4.45
N LEU A 297 -14.24 10.45 3.18
CA LEU A 297 -13.05 10.98 2.52
C LEU A 297 -12.67 12.37 3.03
N ARG A 298 -11.45 12.50 3.55
CA ARG A 298 -10.77 13.77 3.81
C ARG A 298 -9.36 13.66 3.25
N ILE A 299 -9.00 14.56 2.35
CA ILE A 299 -7.73 14.47 1.61
C ILE A 299 -7.03 15.82 1.68
N ASN A 300 -5.73 15.82 1.99
CA ASN A 300 -4.93 17.04 2.13
C ASN A 300 -5.48 18.03 3.17
N GLU A 301 -6.17 17.51 4.18
CA GLU A 301 -6.65 18.27 5.35
C GLU A 301 -5.83 17.90 6.59
N PRO A 302 -5.62 18.85 7.53
CA PRO A 302 -5.07 18.53 8.84
C PRO A 302 -5.94 17.51 9.57
N LEU A 303 -5.31 16.45 10.10
CA LEU A 303 -6.03 15.40 10.83
C LEU A 303 -5.79 15.55 12.33
N PRO A 304 -6.84 15.47 13.18
CA PRO A 304 -6.66 15.58 14.62
C PRO A 304 -5.94 14.34 15.17
N GLU A 305 -5.16 14.51 16.23
CA GLU A 305 -4.37 13.41 16.82
C GLU A 305 -5.19 12.17 17.17
N SER A 306 -6.47 12.34 17.53
CA SER A 306 -7.38 11.26 17.84
C SER A 306 -7.58 10.27 16.68
N PHE A 307 -7.32 10.69 15.43
CA PHE A 307 -7.40 9.83 14.25
C PHE A 307 -6.29 8.77 14.24
N PHE A 308 -5.20 8.99 14.97
CA PHE A 308 -4.02 8.13 14.99
C PHE A 308 -3.89 7.31 16.28
N ARG A 309 -5.00 7.08 17.00
CA ARG A 309 -5.01 6.35 18.26
C ARG A 309 -6.00 5.18 18.19
N ILE A 310 -5.65 4.08 18.86
CA ILE A 310 -6.53 2.92 19.06
C ILE A 310 -7.05 2.99 20.49
N GLU A 311 -8.36 2.95 20.65
CA GLU A 311 -9.01 2.76 21.95
C GLU A 311 -9.01 1.26 22.26
N MET A 312 -8.23 0.86 23.28
CA MET A 312 -8.12 -0.53 23.69
C MET A 312 -9.35 -0.93 24.53
N PRO A 313 -10.10 -1.97 24.15
CA PRO A 313 -11.16 -2.54 24.99
C PRO A 313 -10.64 -2.98 26.37
N GLU A 314 -11.46 -2.89 27.41
CA GLU A 314 -11.07 -3.22 28.79
C GLU A 314 -10.63 -4.69 28.96
N ASN A 315 -11.15 -5.60 28.14
CA ASN A 315 -10.86 -7.03 28.14
C ASN A 315 -9.66 -7.41 27.24
N THR A 316 -8.85 -6.44 26.80
CA THR A 316 -7.68 -6.69 25.95
C THR A 316 -6.57 -7.42 26.72
N VAL A 317 -6.09 -8.53 26.17
CA VAL A 317 -4.87 -9.20 26.63
C VAL A 317 -3.66 -8.48 26.04
N MET A 318 -2.84 -7.89 26.89
CA MET A 318 -1.67 -7.12 26.46
C MET A 318 -0.41 -7.99 26.37
N TYR A 319 0.39 -7.78 25.33
CA TYR A 319 1.70 -8.42 25.12
C TYR A 319 2.84 -7.40 25.20
N ASP A 320 4.02 -7.86 25.64
CA ASP A 320 5.25 -7.09 25.59
C ASP A 320 5.95 -7.21 24.22
N ALA A 321 7.10 -6.56 24.05
CA ALA A 321 7.87 -6.60 22.80
C ALA A 321 8.41 -7.99 22.42
N ASN A 322 8.45 -8.94 23.35
CA ASN A 322 8.87 -10.32 23.13
C ASN A 322 7.68 -11.28 23.02
N GLU A 323 6.48 -10.75 22.78
CA GLU A 323 5.23 -11.51 22.67
C GLU A 323 4.87 -12.30 23.94
N GLN A 324 5.35 -11.85 25.09
CA GLN A 324 4.95 -12.41 26.37
C GLN A 324 3.76 -11.63 26.91
N VAL A 325 2.78 -12.36 27.46
CA VAL A 325 1.61 -11.73 28.09
C VAL A 325 2.09 -10.82 29.23
N ILE A 326 1.76 -9.54 29.13
CA ILE A 326 1.89 -8.59 30.22
C ILE A 326 0.80 -8.95 31.22
N VAL A 327 1.14 -9.81 32.17
CA VAL A 327 0.32 -9.98 33.35
C VAL A 327 0.38 -8.64 34.08
N PRO A 328 -0.76 -7.93 34.28
CA PRO A 328 -0.74 -6.72 35.07
C PRO A 328 -0.09 -7.10 36.40
N LYS A 329 1.03 -6.44 36.74
CA LYS A 329 1.56 -6.54 38.10
C LYS A 329 0.44 -6.05 38.98
N THR A 330 -0.32 -6.98 39.55
CA THR A 330 -1.35 -6.68 40.52
C THR A 330 -0.63 -6.03 41.68
N HIS A 331 -0.57 -4.70 41.67
CA HIS A 331 -0.08 -3.90 42.78
C HIS A 331 -0.78 -4.35 44.08
N SER A 332 -1.99 -4.90 43.98
CA SER A 332 -2.72 -5.51 45.08
C SER A 332 -1.92 -6.57 45.85
N ALA A 333 -1.18 -7.48 45.21
CA ALA A 333 -0.46 -8.55 45.92
C ALA A 333 0.71 -8.01 46.76
N PHE A 334 1.43 -7.01 46.26
CA PHE A 334 2.52 -6.34 46.98
C PHE A 334 1.99 -5.49 48.14
N TYR A 335 0.89 -4.73 47.91
CA TYR A 335 0.24 -3.98 48.99
C TYR A 335 -0.40 -4.90 50.03
N LEU A 336 -0.98 -6.04 49.63
CA LEU A 336 -1.50 -7.05 50.55
C LEU A 336 -0.37 -7.63 51.41
N TYR A 337 0.78 -7.92 50.79
CA TYR A 337 1.97 -8.42 51.50
C TYR A 337 2.50 -7.39 52.50
N ILE A 338 2.61 -6.12 52.13
CA ILE A 338 3.01 -5.02 53.04
C ILE A 338 2.00 -4.87 54.18
N LEU A 339 0.70 -4.89 53.89
CA LEU A 339 -0.35 -4.80 54.91
C LEU A 339 -0.27 -5.97 55.90
N LEU A 340 -0.07 -7.18 55.39
CA LEU A 340 0.04 -8.40 56.20
C LEU A 340 1.29 -8.36 57.09
N LEU A 341 2.41 -7.86 56.56
CA LEU A 341 3.64 -7.64 57.33
C LEU A 341 3.44 -6.60 58.44
N ALA A 342 2.76 -5.49 58.13
CA ALA A 342 2.44 -4.44 59.10
C ALA A 342 1.54 -4.97 60.24
N VAL A 343 0.53 -5.78 59.92
CA VAL A 343 -0.33 -6.43 60.92
C VAL A 343 0.48 -7.39 61.81
N LEU A 344 1.38 -8.19 61.23
CA LEU A 344 2.24 -9.09 62.01
C LEU A 344 3.19 -8.32 62.95
N CYS A 345 3.80 -7.22 62.47
CA CYS A 345 4.62 -6.35 63.31
C CYS A 345 3.82 -5.71 64.44
N PHE A 346 2.59 -5.29 64.17
CA PHE A 346 1.70 -4.72 65.19
C PHE A 346 1.31 -5.75 66.25
N ILE A 347 0.98 -6.98 65.85
CA ILE A 347 0.72 -8.09 66.78
C ILE A 347 1.96 -8.41 67.61
N ALA A 348 3.15 -8.45 66.99
CA ALA A 348 4.41 -8.67 67.70
C ALA A 348 4.69 -7.54 68.72
N LEU A 349 4.41 -6.28 68.39
CA LEU A 349 4.52 -5.14 69.30
C LEU A 349 3.54 -5.21 70.47
N ILE A 350 2.27 -5.56 70.21
CA ILE A 350 1.27 -5.72 71.27
C ILE A 350 1.65 -6.88 72.19
N THR A 351 2.02 -8.04 71.64
CA THR A 351 2.36 -9.22 72.44
C THR A 351 3.64 -9.03 73.24
N SER A 352 4.68 -8.41 72.67
CA SER A 352 5.89 -8.05 73.40
C SER A 352 5.63 -7.00 74.49
N GLY A 353 4.82 -5.97 74.20
CA GLY A 353 4.37 -4.99 75.20
C GLY A 353 3.58 -5.63 76.34
N PHE A 354 2.69 -6.57 76.03
CA PHE A 354 1.90 -7.33 77.01
C PHE A 354 2.79 -8.25 77.85
N TYR A 355 3.78 -8.90 77.24
CA TYR A 355 4.78 -9.72 77.93
C TYR A 355 5.64 -8.89 78.89
N PHE A 356 6.14 -7.73 78.44
CA PHE A 356 6.89 -6.81 79.30
C PHE A 356 6.03 -6.27 80.46
N TRP A 357 4.77 -5.90 80.20
CA TRP A 357 3.85 -5.44 81.24
C TRP A 357 3.57 -6.50 82.30
N LYS A 358 3.38 -7.76 81.86
CA LYS A 358 3.14 -8.90 82.77
C LYS A 358 4.38 -9.30 83.59
N LYS A 359 5.59 -9.02 83.09
CA LYS A 359 6.86 -9.33 83.79
C LYS A 359 7.25 -8.26 84.83
N HIS A 360 6.69 -7.06 84.73
CA HIS A 360 6.97 -5.92 85.63
C HIS A 360 5.80 -5.55 86.55
N LYS A 361 4.76 -6.38 86.61
CA LYS A 361 3.82 -6.49 87.73
C LYS A 361 4.18 -7.73 88.53
#